data_AF-A0AAD0ULF3-F1
#
_entry.id   AF-A0AAD0ULF3-F1
#
_cell.length_a   1.000
_cell.length_b   1.000
_cell.length_c   1.000
_cell.angle_alpha   90.00
_cell.angle_beta   90.00
_cell.angle_gamma   90.00
#
_symmetry.space_group_name_H-M   'P 1'
#
loop_
_entity.id
_entity.type
_entity.pdbx_description
1 polymer ?
#
loop_
_entity_poly.entity_id
_entity_poly.type
_entity_poly.pdbx_seq_one_letter_code
_entity_poly.pdbx_strand_id
1 'polypeptide(L)'
;MNPVFYNYFSGREEFLTYLGNDRFSGSGMISTPAQKEPYFSETIRKAKLESKEDQILILLKGKEDSKSFSIPLNAVANSKSKNKTKLEFLPDYLGFQEGSEGFSVRLQPLDRERIHLQIDSKIGLEFSGTLTRQSGWKKWF
;
A
#
# COMPACT_ATOMS: atom_id res chain seq x y z
N MET A 1 -8.55 12.05 -23.63
CA MET A 1 -7.13 11.64 -23.55
C MET A 1 -7.13 10.19 -23.11
N ASN A 2 -6.57 9.25 -23.87
CA ASN A 2 -6.57 7.83 -23.47
C ASN A 2 -5.72 7.66 -22.20
N PRO A 3 -6.19 6.91 -21.19
CA PRO A 3 -5.37 6.60 -20.03
C PRO A 3 -4.14 5.84 -20.51
N VAL A 4 -2.96 6.37 -20.21
CA VAL A 4 -1.71 5.63 -20.40
C VAL A 4 -1.65 4.60 -19.29
N PHE A 5 -1.87 3.34 -19.65
CA PHE A 5 -1.70 2.21 -18.76
C PHE A 5 -0.21 2.06 -18.45
N TYR A 6 0.15 2.18 -17.17
CA TYR A 6 1.50 1.85 -16.70
C TYR A 6 1.54 0.35 -16.50
N ASN A 7 1.95 -0.39 -17.52
CA ASN A 7 2.01 -1.85 -17.44
C ASN A 7 3.36 -2.35 -16.95
N TYR A 8 4.44 -1.57 -17.07
CA TYR A 8 5.80 -2.03 -16.73
C TYR A 8 6.66 -0.87 -16.23
N PHE A 9 7.18 -0.99 -15.01
CA PHE A 9 8.28 -0.19 -14.48
C PHE A 9 9.60 -0.87 -14.81
N SER A 10 10.54 -0.11 -15.36
CA SER A 10 11.91 -0.55 -15.65
C SER A 10 12.75 -0.78 -14.39
N GLY A 11 12.34 -0.23 -13.25
CA GLY A 11 13.04 -0.38 -11.98
C GLY A 11 12.41 0.41 -10.84
N ARG A 12 13.10 0.37 -9.70
CA ARG A 12 12.70 1.04 -8.45
C ARG A 12 12.51 2.55 -8.66
N GLU A 13 13.45 3.20 -9.34
CA GLU A 13 13.49 4.64 -9.52
C GLU A 13 12.26 5.14 -10.30
N GLU A 14 11.84 4.40 -11.32
CA GLU A 14 10.64 4.72 -12.10
C GLU A 14 9.36 4.55 -11.27
N PHE A 15 9.29 3.49 -10.46
CA PHE A 15 8.17 3.26 -9.55
C PHE A 15 8.04 4.37 -8.51
N LEU A 16 9.17 4.78 -7.91
CA LEU A 16 9.20 5.88 -6.94
C LEU A 16 8.86 7.23 -7.60
N THR A 17 9.30 7.44 -8.84
CA THR A 17 8.92 8.63 -9.63
C THR A 17 7.42 8.64 -9.91
N TYR A 18 6.81 7.49 -10.21
CA TYR A 18 5.37 7.35 -10.39
C TYR A 18 4.59 7.69 -9.11
N LEU A 19 5.05 7.22 -7.95
CA LEU A 19 4.42 7.57 -6.67
C LEU A 19 4.59 9.06 -6.36
N GLY A 20 5.77 9.63 -6.65
CA GLY A 20 6.11 11.01 -6.29
C GLY A 20 5.91 11.25 -4.79
N ASN A 21 5.60 12.51 -4.43
CA ASN A 21 5.05 12.86 -3.12
C ASN A 21 3.51 12.92 -3.17
N ASP A 22 2.90 12.15 -4.07
CA ASP A 22 1.46 12.18 -4.26
C ASP A 22 0.73 11.32 -3.22
N ARG A 23 -0.56 11.60 -3.09
CA ARG A 23 -1.48 10.90 -2.20
C ARG A 23 -2.50 10.15 -3.01
N PHE A 24 -2.84 8.96 -2.54
CA PHE A 24 -3.89 8.14 -3.11
C PHE A 24 -4.93 7.83 -2.05
N SER A 25 -6.19 7.78 -2.43
CA SER A 25 -7.28 7.40 -1.53
C SER A 25 -8.32 6.57 -2.23
N GLY A 26 -8.94 5.66 -1.50
CA GLY A 26 -10.02 4.84 -2.03
C GLY A 26 -10.68 4.01 -0.96
N SER A 27 -11.58 3.16 -1.41
CA SER A 27 -12.25 2.17 -0.56
C SER A 27 -11.98 0.77 -1.09
N GLY A 28 -11.93 -0.20 -0.19
CA GLY A 28 -11.61 -1.58 -0.53
C GLY A 28 -12.35 -2.57 0.35
N MET A 29 -12.38 -3.80 -0.13
CA MET A 29 -12.95 -4.95 0.55
C MET A 29 -11.98 -5.48 1.61
N ILE A 30 -12.54 -6.16 2.60
CA ILE A 30 -11.79 -6.91 3.60
C ILE A 30 -12.30 -8.35 3.63
N SER A 31 -11.44 -9.30 3.95
CA SER A 31 -11.79 -10.70 4.16
C SER A 31 -10.96 -11.26 5.30
N THR A 32 -11.31 -10.82 6.51
CA THR A 32 -10.78 -11.32 7.78
C THR A 32 -11.90 -11.99 8.59
N PRO A 33 -11.63 -13.03 9.39
CA PRO A 33 -12.64 -13.65 10.24
C PRO A 33 -13.20 -12.62 11.23
N ALA A 34 -14.53 -12.40 11.20
CA ALA A 34 -15.25 -11.41 12.00
C ALA A 34 -15.17 -11.60 13.53
N GLN A 35 -14.48 -12.62 14.03
CA GLN A 35 -14.65 -13.13 15.39
C GLN A 35 -13.60 -12.70 16.43
N LYS A 36 -12.59 -11.88 16.11
CA LYS A 36 -11.52 -11.58 17.10
C LYS A 36 -11.12 -10.13 17.35
N GLU A 37 -11.57 -9.14 16.57
CA GLU A 37 -11.26 -7.74 16.88
C GLU A 37 -12.46 -6.81 16.61
N PRO A 38 -12.73 -5.84 17.53
CA PRO A 38 -13.83 -4.87 17.39
C PRO A 38 -13.74 -3.97 16.15
N TYR A 39 -12.62 -4.02 15.44
CA TYR A 39 -12.32 -3.31 14.20
C TYR A 39 -13.13 -3.77 12.96
N PHE A 40 -13.76 -4.95 12.98
CA PHE A 40 -14.24 -5.66 11.77
C PHE A 40 -15.75 -5.57 11.50
N SER A 41 -16.43 -4.52 11.97
CA SER A 41 -17.89 -4.36 11.78
C SER A 41 -18.34 -3.93 10.37
N GLU A 42 -17.41 -3.55 9.48
CA GLU A 42 -17.73 -3.04 8.14
C GLU A 42 -17.03 -3.84 7.03
N THR A 43 -17.76 -4.10 5.94
CA THR A 43 -17.27 -4.83 4.75
C THR A 43 -16.47 -3.96 3.77
N ILE A 44 -16.50 -2.63 3.93
CA ILE A 44 -15.81 -1.66 3.07
C ILE A 44 -15.02 -0.69 3.95
N ARG A 45 -13.70 -0.62 3.78
CA ARG A 45 -12.83 0.33 4.51
C ARG A 45 -12.24 1.38 3.58
N LYS A 46 -11.88 2.54 4.14
CA LYS A 46 -11.14 3.57 3.41
C LYS A 46 -9.65 3.40 3.64
N ALA A 47 -8.87 3.55 2.59
CA ALA A 47 -7.42 3.60 2.66
C ALA A 47 -6.90 4.91 2.11
N LYS A 48 -5.84 5.42 2.73
CA LYS A 48 -5.01 6.51 2.22
C LYS A 48 -3.58 6.02 2.11
N LEU A 49 -2.95 6.28 0.98
CA LEU A 49 -1.54 6.00 0.73
C LEU A 49 -0.81 7.32 0.47
N GLU A 50 0.33 7.50 1.12
CA GLU A 50 1.17 8.68 0.99
C GLU A 50 2.63 8.24 0.90
N SER A 51 3.29 8.64 -0.18
CA SER A 51 4.72 8.43 -0.37
C SER A 51 5.49 9.58 0.29
N LYS A 52 6.51 9.24 1.08
CA LYS A 52 7.49 10.17 1.69
C LYS A 52 8.90 9.72 1.30
N GLU A 53 9.89 10.59 1.50
CA GLU A 53 11.27 10.39 1.05
C GLU A 53 11.83 8.99 1.38
N ASP A 54 11.64 8.51 2.62
CA ASP A 54 12.21 7.22 3.08
C ASP A 54 11.19 6.08 3.25
N GLN A 55 9.89 6.36 3.08
CA GLN A 55 8.84 5.36 3.38
C GLN A 55 7.52 5.65 2.66
N ILE A 56 6.76 4.58 2.41
CA ILE A 56 5.35 4.68 2.01
C ILE A 56 4.49 4.45 3.25
N LEU A 57 3.64 5.41 3.57
CA LEU A 57 2.68 5.33 4.66
C LEU A 57 1.30 4.97 4.13
N ILE A 58 0.67 4.00 4.79
CA ILE A 58 -0.66 3.54 4.44
C ILE A 58 -1.53 3.62 5.70
N LEU A 59 -2.62 4.36 5.61
CA LEU A 59 -3.59 4.52 6.68
C LEU A 59 -4.90 3.84 6.27
N LEU A 60 -5.28 2.78 6.99
CA LEU A 60 -6.60 2.20 6.92
C LEU A 60 -7.49 2.88 7.97
N LYS A 61 -8.61 3.44 7.54
CA LYS A 61 -9.59 4.07 8.42
C LYS A 61 -10.87 3.24 8.44
N GLY A 62 -11.21 2.74 9.62
CA GLY A 62 -12.54 2.21 9.95
C GLY A 62 -13.43 3.32 10.54
N LYS A 63 -14.59 2.91 11.06
CA LYS A 63 -15.56 3.82 11.68
C LYS A 63 -15.07 4.42 12.99
N GLU A 64 -14.50 3.58 13.87
CA GLU A 64 -14.10 3.97 15.23
C GLU A 64 -12.58 4.04 15.40
N ASP A 65 -11.84 3.28 14.60
CA ASP A 65 -10.39 3.17 14.74
C ASP A 65 -9.64 3.30 13.39
N SER A 66 -8.34 3.58 13.47
CA SER A 66 -7.43 3.65 12.31
C SER A 66 -6.12 2.88 12.54
N LYS A 67 -5.69 2.12 11.52
CA LYS A 67 -4.46 1.31 11.54
C LYS A 67 -3.51 1.84 10.48
N SER A 68 -2.24 1.98 10.84
CA SER A 68 -1.20 2.46 9.93
C SER A 68 -0.18 1.36 9.62
N PHE A 69 0.26 1.30 8.37
CA PHE A 69 1.36 0.47 7.90
C PHE A 69 2.43 1.37 7.31
N SER A 70 3.70 1.02 7.55
CA SER A 70 4.82 1.72 6.95
C SER A 70 5.66 0.74 6.14
N ILE A 71 6.00 1.13 4.91
CA ILE A 71 6.93 0.40 4.05
C ILE A 71 8.21 1.23 3.96
N PRO A 72 9.28 0.85 4.66
CA PRO A 72 10.57 1.53 4.55
C PRO A 72 11.17 1.27 3.17
N LEU A 73 11.44 2.32 2.41
CA LEU A 73 12.00 2.22 1.05
C LEU A 73 13.48 1.78 1.06
N ASN A 74 14.17 1.95 2.18
CA ASN A 74 15.55 1.52 2.36
C ASN A 74 15.67 0.11 2.96
N ALA A 75 14.57 -0.65 3.04
CA ALA A 75 14.59 -2.02 3.55
C ALA A 75 15.46 -2.92 2.65
N VAL A 76 16.68 -3.22 3.13
CA VAL A 76 17.56 -4.21 2.51
C VAL A 76 17.12 -5.59 2.96
N ALA A 77 16.95 -6.51 2.00
CA ALA A 77 16.64 -7.92 2.28
C ALA A 77 17.80 -8.58 3.07
N ASN A 78 17.76 -8.49 4.40
CA ASN A 78 18.81 -9.06 5.24
C ASN A 78 18.67 -10.59 5.29
N SER A 79 19.55 -11.28 4.57
CA SER A 79 19.43 -12.72 4.28
C SER A 79 19.70 -13.66 5.46
N LYS A 80 20.05 -13.15 6.66
CA LYS A 80 20.55 -13.97 7.78
C LYS A 80 19.66 -14.06 9.03
N SER A 81 18.53 -13.34 9.09
CA SER A 81 17.57 -13.39 10.22
C SER A 81 16.33 -14.21 9.84
N LYS A 82 15.73 -14.95 10.78
CA LYS A 82 14.45 -15.68 10.59
C LYS A 82 13.23 -14.75 10.45
N ASN A 83 13.35 -13.47 10.82
CA ASN A 83 12.33 -12.44 10.66
C ASN A 83 12.78 -11.48 9.55
N LYS A 84 12.54 -11.83 8.28
CA LYS A 84 12.98 -11.01 7.15
C LYS A 84 11.88 -10.05 6.73
N THR A 85 12.12 -8.77 6.96
CA THR A 85 11.52 -7.70 6.17
C THR A 85 12.04 -7.82 4.74
N LYS A 86 11.16 -7.88 3.76
CA LYS A 86 11.51 -8.03 2.34
C LYS A 86 10.78 -6.97 1.53
N LEU A 87 11.54 -6.18 0.77
CA LEU A 87 11.01 -5.21 -0.19
C LEU A 87 11.44 -5.63 -1.60
N GLU A 88 10.48 -5.74 -2.51
CA GLU A 88 10.68 -6.15 -3.89
C GLU A 88 10.03 -5.15 -4.84
N PHE A 89 10.79 -4.72 -5.84
CA PHE A 89 10.29 -3.93 -6.95
C PHE A 89 10.25 -4.84 -8.17
N LEU A 90 9.05 -5.18 -8.62
CA LEU A 90 8.82 -5.93 -9.84
C LEU A 90 8.22 -4.99 -10.89
N PRO A 91 8.30 -5.36 -12.18
CA PRO A 91 7.82 -4.49 -13.25
C PRO A 91 6.36 -4.06 -13.09
N ASP A 92 5.52 -4.90 -12.47
CA ASP A 92 4.08 -4.66 -12.42
C ASP A 92 3.61 -4.29 -11.00
N TYR A 93 4.44 -4.47 -9.98
CA TYR A 93 4.06 -4.18 -8.59
C TYR A 93 5.25 -4.00 -7.64
N LEU A 94 5.00 -3.29 -6.54
CA LEU A 94 5.85 -3.27 -5.35
C LEU A 94 5.30 -4.26 -4.32
N GLY A 95 6.15 -5.18 -3.87
CA GLY A 95 5.84 -6.15 -2.83
C GLY A 95 6.62 -5.84 -1.56
N PHE A 96 5.94 -5.81 -0.42
CA PHE A 96 6.56 -5.68 0.89
C PHE A 96 6.05 -6.78 1.82
N GLN A 97 6.95 -7.37 2.59
CA GLN A 97 6.63 -8.32 3.64
C GLN A 97 7.34 -7.90 4.92
N GLU A 98 6.57 -7.67 5.99
CA GLU A 98 7.10 -7.35 7.31
C GLU A 98 7.24 -8.63 8.13
N GLY A 99 8.46 -8.93 8.58
CA GLY A 99 8.78 -10.18 9.25
C GLY A 99 8.29 -10.24 10.70
N SER A 100 8.35 -9.12 11.42
CA SER A 100 7.99 -9.05 12.85
C SER A 100 6.48 -9.05 13.07
N GLU A 101 5.78 -8.14 12.38
CA GLU A 101 4.33 -7.96 12.50
C GLU A 101 3.55 -8.99 11.66
N GLY A 102 4.19 -9.57 10.64
CA GLY A 102 3.61 -10.62 9.80
C GLY A 102 2.47 -10.12 8.92
N PHE A 103 2.65 -8.97 8.30
CA PHE A 103 1.81 -8.48 7.23
C PHE A 103 2.59 -8.40 5.91
N SER A 104 1.88 -8.38 4.80
CA SER A 104 2.42 -8.07 3.48
C SER A 104 1.57 -7.04 2.78
N VAL A 105 2.23 -6.18 2.01
CA VAL A 105 1.58 -5.18 1.17
C VAL A 105 1.96 -5.41 -0.28
N ARG A 106 0.98 -5.29 -1.17
CA ARG A 106 1.18 -5.21 -2.61
C ARG A 106 0.60 -3.92 -3.14
N LEU A 107 1.42 -3.19 -3.90
CA LEU A 107 1.03 -1.98 -4.62
C LEU A 107 1.19 -2.23 -6.11
N GLN A 108 0.07 -2.26 -6.84
CA GLN A 108 0.05 -2.49 -8.28
C GLN A 108 -0.53 -1.27 -9.00
N PRO A 109 0.30 -0.44 -9.64
CA PRO A 109 -0.19 0.64 -10.49
C PRO A 109 -1.07 0.09 -11.62
N LEU A 110 -2.21 0.74 -11.84
CA LEU A 110 -3.17 0.36 -12.88
C LEU A 110 -3.09 1.32 -14.07
N ASP A 111 -2.93 2.60 -13.78
CA ASP A 111 -2.66 3.68 -14.72
C ASP A 111 -2.08 4.88 -13.97
N ARG A 112 -1.94 6.02 -14.65
CA ARG A 112 -1.44 7.27 -14.07
C ARG A 112 -2.14 7.69 -12.78
N GLU A 113 -3.44 7.48 -12.68
CA GLU A 113 -4.28 8.02 -11.62
C GLU A 113 -4.71 6.94 -10.63
N ARG A 114 -4.39 5.67 -10.83
CA ARG A 114 -4.95 4.58 -10.03
C ARG A 114 -3.90 3.55 -9.64
N ILE A 115 -3.97 3.11 -8.39
CA ILE A 115 -3.15 2.04 -7.84
C ILE A 115 -4.03 1.05 -7.08
N HIS A 116 -3.85 -0.23 -7.31
CA HIS A 116 -4.44 -1.26 -6.47
C HIS A 116 -3.55 -1.48 -5.24
N LEU A 117 -4.18 -1.46 -4.07
CA LEU A 117 -3.56 -1.75 -2.78
C LEU A 117 -4.15 -3.06 -2.25
N GLN A 118 -3.27 -3.98 -1.88
CA GLN A 118 -3.61 -5.18 -1.13
C GLN A 118 -2.78 -5.24 0.15
N ILE A 119 -3.43 -5.54 1.28
CA ILE A 119 -2.79 -5.75 2.58
C ILE A 119 -3.29 -7.07 3.13
N ASP A 120 -2.36 -7.99 3.33
CA ASP A 120 -2.61 -9.28 3.96
C ASP A 120 -1.89 -9.32 5.30
N SER A 121 -2.48 -9.98 6.30
CA SER A 121 -1.84 -10.24 7.58
C SER A 121 -2.13 -11.65 8.07
N LYS A 122 -1.62 -12.01 9.26
CA LYS A 122 -1.88 -13.32 9.88
C LYS A 122 -3.37 -13.63 10.05
N ILE A 123 -4.22 -12.61 10.12
CA ILE A 123 -5.67 -12.76 10.29
C ILE A 123 -6.44 -12.72 8.96
N GLY A 124 -5.76 -12.61 7.81
CA GLY A 124 -6.38 -12.62 6.48
C GLY A 124 -6.20 -11.31 5.71
N LEU A 125 -7.12 -11.05 4.78
CA LEU A 125 -7.06 -9.89 3.89
C LEU A 125 -7.60 -8.65 4.60
N GLU A 126 -6.72 -7.78 5.05
CA GLU A 126 -7.09 -6.55 5.78
C GLU A 126 -7.58 -5.43 4.85
N PHE A 127 -7.16 -5.44 3.58
CA PHE A 127 -7.64 -4.51 2.55
C PHE A 127 -7.33 -5.04 1.15
N SER A 128 -8.28 -4.91 0.22
CA SER A 128 -8.03 -4.99 -1.22
C SER A 128 -8.93 -3.98 -1.94
N GLY A 129 -8.32 -3.03 -2.66
CA GLY A 129 -9.09 -1.98 -3.31
C GLY A 129 -8.26 -1.10 -4.22
N THR A 130 -8.95 -0.41 -5.13
CA THR A 130 -8.32 0.60 -5.99
C THR A 130 -8.32 1.95 -5.27
N LEU A 131 -7.15 2.56 -5.18
CA LEU A 131 -6.96 3.93 -4.72
C LEU A 131 -6.79 4.84 -5.93
N THR A 132 -7.43 6.00 -5.89
CA THR A 132 -7.30 7.03 -6.91
C THR A 132 -6.33 8.10 -6.41
N ARG A 133 -5.42 8.54 -7.28
CA ARG A 133 -4.50 9.64 -7.08
C ARG A 133 -5.33 10.89 -6.81
N GLN A 134 -5.00 11.58 -5.74
CA GLN A 134 -5.59 12.87 -5.45
C GLN A 134 -4.81 13.91 -6.26
N SER A 135 -5.35 14.30 -7.41
CA SER A 135 -4.79 15.37 -8.22
C SER A 135 -4.93 16.70 -7.46
N GLY A 136 -3.80 17.14 -6.90
CA GLY A 136 -3.68 18.43 -6.22
C GLY A 136 -3.18 18.34 -4.79
N TRP A 137 -1.86 18.50 -4.62
CA TRP A 137 -1.24 19.33 -3.57
C TRP A 137 0.24 19.62 -3.91
N LYS A 138 0.46 20.44 -4.96
CA LYS A 138 1.43 21.53 -4.83
C LYS A 138 0.72 22.59 -3.97
N LYS A 139 1.33 22.99 -2.85
CA LYS A 139 0.72 23.60 -1.65
C LYS A 139 0.08 22.49 -0.83
N TRP A 140 0.60 22.16 0.35
CA TRP A 140 0.59 23.02 1.53
C TRP A 140 2.02 23.21 2.07
N PHE A 141 2.20 24.39 2.67
CA PHE A 141 3.40 25.05 3.18
C PHE A 141 4.53 24.17 3.70
#